data_AF-A0A139CP44-F1
#
_entry.id   AF-A0A139CP44-F1
#
_cell.length_a   1.000
_cell.length_b   1.000
_cell.length_c   1.000
_cell.angle_alpha   90.00
_cell.angle_beta   90.00
_cell.angle_gamma   90.00
#
_symmetry.space_group_name_H-M   'P 1'
#
loop_
_entity.id
_entity.type
_entity.pdbx_description
1 polymer ?
#
loop_
_entity_poly.entity_id
_entity_poly.type
_entity_poly.pdbx_seq_one_letter_code
_entity_poly.pdbx_strand_id
1 'polypeptide(L)'
;MVLNTQRDLETDVSIREIQNEMTVKEAMTKEIFVMNADASVLEVAREMADHNANNIIVLEDGDSVGIITENDIVSKTVVRNILPAEMLARDIMSSPIISIKPSTGIIEAAELMIKSDIRRLAVMEGNVILGMITDRDILSISPGLNTILVNLIEMNRERDFLQETDVERGICQRCGALTDNLTEVDGVPMCEDCREEEGYYD
;
A
#
# COMPACT_ATOMS: atom_id res chain seq x y z
N MET A 1 33.49 10.54 -41.99
CA MET A 1 34.27 10.28 -40.76
C MET A 1 33.23 10.02 -39.67
N VAL A 2 33.10 8.75 -39.28
CA VAL A 2 32.02 8.21 -38.47
C VAL A 2 32.31 8.51 -37.00
N LEU A 3 31.44 9.25 -36.32
CA LEU A 3 31.52 9.45 -34.87
C LEU A 3 30.57 8.46 -34.18
N ASN A 4 31.18 7.33 -33.83
CA ASN A 4 30.98 6.53 -32.63
C ASN A 4 29.56 6.42 -32.03
N THR A 5 28.78 5.46 -32.53
CA THR A 5 27.50 4.96 -31.97
C THR A 5 27.69 3.81 -30.97
N GLN A 6 28.87 3.68 -30.34
CA GLN A 6 29.20 2.54 -29.46
C GLN A 6 28.92 2.77 -27.96
N ARG A 7 28.37 3.91 -27.52
CA ARG A 7 28.14 4.19 -26.09
C ARG A 7 26.75 3.87 -25.55
N ASP A 8 25.81 3.50 -26.39
CA ASP A 8 24.41 3.26 -25.97
C ASP A 8 24.08 1.77 -25.76
N LEU A 9 25.06 0.87 -25.91
CA LEU A 9 24.88 -0.59 -25.84
C LEU A 9 25.57 -1.26 -24.64
N GLU A 10 26.42 -0.54 -23.88
CA GLU A 10 27.13 -1.12 -22.72
C GLU A 10 26.34 -1.06 -21.41
N THR A 11 25.40 -0.12 -21.27
CA THR A 11 24.53 0.02 -20.09
C THR A 11 23.34 -0.94 -20.08
N ASP A 12 23.03 -1.57 -21.21
CA ASP A 12 21.93 -2.53 -21.34
C ASP A 12 22.37 -3.96 -20.95
N VAL A 13 23.67 -4.25 -21.04
CA VAL A 13 24.22 -5.58 -20.70
C VAL A 13 24.40 -5.75 -19.18
N SER A 14 24.61 -4.66 -18.43
CA SER A 14 24.86 -4.71 -16.97
C SER A 14 23.58 -4.78 -16.11
N ILE A 15 22.40 -4.53 -16.68
CA ILE A 15 21.11 -4.72 -15.97
C ILE A 15 20.57 -6.15 -16.19
N ARG A 16 20.87 -6.76 -17.34
CA ARG A 16 20.36 -8.09 -17.73
C ARG A 16 20.99 -9.25 -16.94
N GLU A 17 22.11 -9.03 -16.23
CA GLU A 17 22.83 -10.09 -15.49
C GLU A 17 22.46 -10.20 -14.00
N ILE A 18 21.49 -9.42 -13.51
CA ILE A 18 20.82 -9.65 -12.20
C ILE A 18 19.62 -10.61 -12.37
N GLN A 19 19.49 -11.28 -13.52
CA GLN A 19 18.47 -12.32 -13.73
C GLN A 19 18.92 -13.66 -13.14
N ASN A 20 19.05 -13.70 -11.81
CA ASN A 20 18.46 -14.82 -11.10
C ASN A 20 17.07 -14.29 -10.70
N GLU A 21 16.08 -14.47 -11.58
CA GLU A 21 14.72 -14.01 -11.34
C GLU A 21 14.16 -14.78 -10.15
N MET A 22 14.27 -14.20 -8.96
CA MET A 22 13.65 -14.78 -7.78
C MET A 22 12.16 -14.94 -8.07
N THR A 23 11.70 -16.16 -7.90
CA THR A 23 10.31 -16.52 -8.14
C THR A 23 9.46 -16.22 -6.92
N VAL A 24 8.17 -16.04 -7.14
CA VAL A 24 7.17 -15.95 -6.07
C VAL A 24 7.28 -17.14 -5.12
N LYS A 25 7.51 -18.36 -5.64
CA LYS A 25 7.66 -19.57 -4.83
C LYS A 25 8.80 -19.49 -3.81
N GLU A 26 9.87 -18.78 -4.15
CA GLU A 26 11.05 -18.63 -3.29
C GLU A 26 10.84 -17.53 -2.24
N ALA A 27 10.04 -16.51 -2.55
CA ALA A 27 9.76 -15.38 -1.67
C ALA A 27 8.50 -15.55 -0.80
N MET A 28 7.55 -16.39 -1.20
CA MET A 28 6.24 -16.49 -0.55
C MET A 28 6.32 -17.08 0.86
N THR A 29 5.36 -16.68 1.70
CA THR A 29 5.05 -17.38 2.95
C THR A 29 4.14 -18.58 2.63
N LYS A 30 4.48 -19.75 3.16
CA LYS A 30 3.72 -20.99 2.96
C LYS A 30 2.61 -21.20 3.98
N GLU A 31 2.71 -20.53 5.12
CA GLU A 31 1.70 -20.60 6.16
C GLU A 31 0.47 -19.82 5.72
N ILE A 32 -0.62 -20.55 5.51
CA ILE A 32 -1.91 -20.02 5.11
C ILE A 32 -2.93 -20.47 6.14
N PHE A 33 -3.77 -19.54 6.57
CA PHE A 33 -4.89 -19.81 7.45
C PHE A 33 -6.17 -19.80 6.63
N VAL A 34 -6.98 -20.83 6.82
CA VAL A 34 -8.20 -21.06 6.03
C VAL A 34 -9.40 -21.19 6.96
N MET A 35 -10.53 -20.64 6.56
CA MET A 35 -11.80 -20.80 7.26
C MET A 35 -12.96 -20.94 6.28
N ASN A 36 -14.05 -21.56 6.69
CA ASN A 36 -15.24 -21.67 5.85
C ASN A 36 -15.98 -20.33 5.73
N ALA A 37 -16.67 -20.15 4.62
CA ALA A 37 -17.50 -19.00 4.28
C ALA A 37 -18.63 -18.72 5.28
N ASP A 38 -19.03 -19.72 6.06
CA ASP A 38 -20.06 -19.65 7.10
C ASP A 38 -19.51 -19.40 8.51
N ALA A 39 -18.19 -19.28 8.67
CA ALA A 39 -17.60 -18.85 9.94
C ALA A 39 -18.01 -17.40 10.24
N SER A 40 -18.25 -17.10 11.52
CA SER A 40 -18.53 -15.73 11.96
C SER A 40 -17.27 -14.85 11.88
N VAL A 41 -17.46 -13.54 11.70
CA VAL A 41 -16.34 -12.58 11.73
C VAL A 41 -15.63 -12.60 13.08
N LEU A 42 -16.33 -12.94 14.18
CA LEU A 42 -15.72 -13.16 15.49
C LEU A 42 -14.73 -14.33 15.50
N GLU A 43 -15.09 -15.47 14.88
CA GLU A 43 -14.19 -16.62 14.76
C GLU A 43 -12.99 -16.28 13.88
N VAL A 44 -13.21 -15.58 12.76
CA VAL A 44 -12.14 -15.07 11.90
C VAL A 44 -11.18 -14.18 12.68
N ALA A 45 -11.69 -13.23 13.47
CA ALA A 45 -10.86 -12.33 14.27
C ALA A 45 -10.06 -13.07 15.35
N ARG A 46 -10.64 -14.10 15.98
CA ARG A 46 -9.95 -14.95 16.95
C ARG A 46 -8.83 -15.75 16.30
N GLU A 47 -9.11 -16.38 15.16
CA GLU A 47 -8.11 -17.13 14.41
C GLU A 47 -6.92 -16.24 14.02
N MET A 48 -7.19 -15.02 13.57
CA MET A 48 -6.17 -14.00 13.30
C MET A 48 -5.36 -13.65 14.54
N ALA A 49 -6.00 -13.42 15.68
CA ALA A 49 -5.33 -13.04 16.92
C ALA A 49 -4.49 -14.18 17.52
N ASP A 50 -5.02 -15.40 17.55
CA ASP A 50 -4.40 -16.56 18.18
C ASP A 50 -3.16 -17.03 17.41
N HIS A 51 -3.18 -16.90 16.08
CA HIS A 51 -2.08 -17.33 15.21
C HIS A 51 -1.26 -16.18 14.63
N ASN A 52 -1.53 -14.93 15.05
CA ASN A 52 -0.92 -13.73 14.48
C ASN A 52 -1.02 -13.69 12.95
N ALA A 53 -2.17 -14.11 12.42
CA ALA A 53 -2.44 -14.19 11.00
C ALA A 53 -3.00 -12.85 10.49
N ASN A 54 -2.32 -12.25 9.51
CA ASN A 54 -2.74 -10.96 8.94
C ASN A 54 -3.92 -11.07 7.96
N ASN A 55 -4.27 -12.29 7.55
CA ASN A 55 -5.38 -12.57 6.66
C ASN A 55 -5.79 -14.04 6.75
N ILE A 56 -7.03 -14.31 6.32
CA ILE A 56 -7.65 -15.62 6.24
C ILE A 56 -8.14 -15.83 4.81
N ILE A 57 -7.83 -16.99 4.24
CA ILE A 57 -8.44 -17.48 3.00
C ILE A 57 -9.79 -18.11 3.35
N VAL A 58 -10.82 -17.74 2.58
CA VAL A 58 -12.18 -18.23 2.76
C VAL A 58 -12.45 -19.37 1.78
N LEU A 59 -12.95 -20.48 2.31
CA LEU A 59 -13.34 -21.68 1.58
C LEU A 59 -14.87 -21.80 1.48
N GLU A 60 -15.38 -22.25 0.35
CA GLU A 60 -16.78 -22.64 0.16
C GLU A 60 -16.81 -23.93 -0.66
N ASP A 61 -17.50 -24.96 -0.18
CA ASP A 61 -17.53 -26.31 -0.78
C ASP A 61 -16.14 -26.92 -1.09
N GLY A 62 -15.10 -26.48 -0.36
CA GLY A 62 -13.72 -26.92 -0.53
C GLY A 62 -12.90 -26.09 -1.53
N ASP A 63 -13.53 -25.16 -2.26
CA ASP A 63 -12.87 -24.23 -3.16
C ASP A 63 -12.51 -22.93 -2.45
N SER A 64 -11.39 -22.31 -2.83
CA SER A 64 -10.98 -21.01 -2.28
C SER A 64 -11.69 -19.87 -3.00
N VAL A 65 -12.60 -19.20 -2.30
CA VAL A 65 -13.53 -18.23 -2.88
C VAL A 65 -13.24 -16.78 -2.54
N GLY A 66 -12.48 -16.53 -1.47
CA GLY A 66 -12.17 -15.16 -1.05
C GLY A 66 -11.04 -15.04 -0.06
N ILE A 67 -10.70 -13.80 0.29
CA ILE A 67 -9.72 -13.45 1.32
C ILE A 67 -10.32 -12.39 2.24
N ILE A 68 -10.00 -12.50 3.53
CA ILE A 68 -10.34 -11.52 4.56
C ILE A 68 -9.04 -11.02 5.19
N THR A 69 -8.95 -9.72 5.37
CA THR A 69 -7.82 -9.04 6.03
C THR A 69 -8.31 -8.28 7.25
N GLU A 70 -7.40 -7.84 8.12
CA GLU A 70 -7.75 -7.01 9.29
C GLU A 70 -8.57 -5.77 8.90
N ASN A 71 -8.24 -5.15 7.76
CA ASN A 71 -8.95 -3.98 7.25
C ASN A 71 -10.39 -4.31 6.84
N ASP A 72 -10.68 -5.53 6.37
CA ASP A 72 -12.05 -5.94 6.06
C ASP A 72 -12.91 -6.00 7.33
N ILE A 73 -12.36 -6.54 8.43
CA ILE A 73 -13.05 -6.57 9.73
C ILE A 73 -13.37 -5.15 10.18
N VAL A 74 -12.39 -4.24 10.15
CA VAL A 74 -12.58 -2.85 10.55
C VAL A 74 -13.59 -2.13 9.65
N SER A 75 -13.35 -2.14 8.34
CA SER A 75 -14.11 -1.32 7.38
C SER A 75 -15.51 -1.85 7.08
N LYS A 76 -15.74 -3.16 7.15
CA LYS A 76 -17.03 -3.78 6.79
C LYS A 76 -17.87 -4.21 8.00
N THR A 77 -17.26 -4.35 9.18
CA THR A 77 -17.98 -4.74 10.41
C THR A 77 -18.03 -3.59 11.41
N VAL A 78 -16.86 -3.13 11.89
CA VAL A 78 -16.78 -2.14 12.98
C VAL A 78 -17.35 -0.79 12.56
N VAL A 79 -16.96 -0.28 11.39
CA VAL A 79 -17.47 1.00 10.85
C VAL A 79 -18.99 1.00 10.66
N ARG A 80 -19.58 -0.17 10.39
CA ARG A 80 -21.02 -0.33 10.18
C ARG A 80 -21.80 -0.59 11.47
N ASN A 81 -21.11 -0.64 12.62
CA ASN A 81 -21.69 -0.96 13.92
C ASN A 81 -22.47 -2.30 13.94
N ILE A 82 -21.92 -3.30 13.25
CA ILE A 82 -22.49 -4.67 13.22
C ILE A 82 -21.70 -5.54 14.20
N LEU A 83 -22.39 -6.43 14.91
CA LEU A 83 -21.75 -7.37 15.82
C LEU A 83 -20.97 -8.43 15.02
N PRO A 84 -19.67 -8.65 15.28
CA PRO A 84 -18.87 -9.65 14.55
C PRO A 84 -19.41 -11.09 14.65
N ALA A 85 -20.19 -11.40 15.69
CA ALA A 85 -20.82 -12.71 15.85
C ALA A 85 -22.05 -12.93 14.95
N GLU A 86 -22.62 -11.87 14.37
CA GLU A 86 -23.83 -11.91 13.54
C GLU A 86 -23.55 -11.76 12.04
N MET A 87 -22.29 -11.56 11.67
CA MET A 87 -21.83 -11.40 10.29
C MET A 87 -20.90 -12.56 9.93
N LEU A 88 -20.96 -13.02 8.68
CA LEU A 88 -20.21 -14.18 8.23
C LEU A 88 -19.00 -13.76 7.39
N ALA A 89 -18.03 -14.67 7.29
CA ALA A 89 -16.82 -14.50 6.49
C ALA A 89 -17.15 -14.11 5.04
N ARG A 90 -18.13 -14.79 4.42
CA ARG A 90 -18.58 -14.46 3.05
C ARG A 90 -19.12 -13.05 2.86
N ASP A 91 -19.63 -12.42 3.93
CA ASP A 91 -20.22 -11.09 3.85
C ASP A 91 -19.14 -9.99 3.83
N ILE A 92 -17.93 -10.30 4.32
CA ILE A 92 -16.81 -9.35 4.41
C ILE A 92 -15.63 -9.69 3.51
N MET A 93 -15.54 -10.91 2.99
CA MET A 93 -14.44 -11.31 2.12
C MET A 93 -14.39 -10.49 0.83
N SER A 94 -13.20 -10.36 0.27
CA SER A 94 -13.00 -9.89 -1.10
C SER A 94 -12.92 -11.11 -2.03
N SER A 95 -13.64 -11.05 -3.15
CA SER A 95 -13.77 -12.14 -4.13
C SER A 95 -13.86 -11.57 -5.55
N PRO A 96 -13.29 -12.24 -6.58
CA PRO A 96 -12.47 -13.44 -6.49
C PRO A 96 -11.09 -13.15 -5.87
N ILE A 97 -10.43 -14.17 -5.35
CA ILE A 97 -9.04 -14.06 -4.88
C ILE A 97 -8.17 -13.68 -6.07
N ILE A 98 -7.39 -12.59 -5.93
CA ILE A 98 -6.37 -12.26 -6.91
C ILE A 98 -5.15 -13.14 -6.62
N SER A 99 -4.81 -13.98 -7.59
CA SER A 99 -3.77 -15.01 -7.46
C SER A 99 -2.65 -14.85 -8.47
N ILE A 100 -1.50 -15.44 -8.16
CA ILE A 100 -0.31 -15.49 -9.03
C ILE A 100 0.29 -16.88 -9.04
N LYS A 101 0.97 -17.25 -10.13
CA LYS A 101 1.64 -18.56 -10.23
C LYS A 101 2.93 -18.57 -9.40
N PRO A 102 3.29 -19.71 -8.81
CA PRO A 102 4.53 -19.84 -8.04
C PRO A 102 5.78 -19.58 -8.89
N SER A 103 5.74 -19.90 -10.19
CA SER A 103 6.86 -19.72 -11.12
C SER A 103 7.04 -18.28 -11.61
N THR A 104 6.12 -17.37 -11.30
CA THR A 104 6.19 -15.97 -11.72
C THR A 104 7.30 -15.24 -10.98
N GLY A 105 7.96 -14.27 -11.63
CA GLY A 105 8.99 -13.44 -11.00
C GLY A 105 8.39 -12.44 -9.99
N ILE A 106 9.16 -12.09 -8.96
CA ILE A 106 8.72 -11.13 -7.92
C ILE A 106 8.41 -9.72 -8.48
N ILE A 107 9.05 -9.32 -9.59
CA ILE A 107 8.80 -8.01 -10.23
C ILE A 107 7.39 -7.99 -10.82
N GLU A 108 7.02 -9.03 -11.59
CA GLU A 108 5.67 -9.17 -12.14
C GLU A 108 4.62 -9.27 -11.03
N ALA A 109 4.95 -9.91 -9.90
CA ALA A 109 4.10 -9.90 -8.72
C ALA A 109 3.86 -8.50 -8.16
N ALA A 110 4.91 -7.68 -8.03
CA ALA A 110 4.80 -6.29 -7.58
C ALA A 110 3.98 -5.42 -8.56
N GLU A 111 4.19 -5.59 -9.88
CA GLU A 111 3.41 -4.90 -10.90
C GLU A 111 1.92 -5.25 -10.83
N LEU A 112 1.59 -6.53 -10.62
CA LEU A 112 0.22 -6.97 -10.42
C LEU A 112 -0.40 -6.35 -9.16
N MET A 113 0.36 -6.31 -8.05
CA MET A 113 -0.08 -5.66 -6.81
C MET A 113 -0.43 -4.18 -7.03
N ILE A 114 0.44 -3.42 -7.70
CA ILE A 114 0.22 -2.00 -8.01
C ILE A 114 -1.01 -1.82 -8.91
N LYS A 115 -1.08 -2.60 -10.00
CA LYS A 115 -2.17 -2.49 -10.97
C LYS A 115 -3.54 -2.83 -10.37
N SER A 116 -3.56 -3.77 -9.44
CA SER A 116 -4.77 -4.21 -8.76
C SER A 116 -5.07 -3.44 -7.46
N ASP A 117 -4.22 -2.47 -7.08
CA ASP A 117 -4.30 -1.71 -5.82
C ASP A 117 -4.44 -2.61 -4.57
N ILE A 118 -3.63 -3.66 -4.54
CA ILE A 118 -3.58 -4.64 -3.44
C ILE A 118 -2.13 -4.87 -3.01
N ARG A 119 -1.97 -5.33 -1.77
CA ARG A 119 -0.64 -5.51 -1.15
C ARG A 119 -0.23 -6.96 -0.99
N ARG A 120 -1.06 -7.88 -1.47
CA ARG A 120 -0.89 -9.32 -1.27
C ARG A 120 -1.56 -10.11 -2.39
N LEU A 121 -0.93 -11.20 -2.78
CA LEU A 121 -1.43 -12.12 -3.80
C LEU A 121 -1.44 -13.54 -3.22
N ALA A 122 -2.52 -14.28 -3.46
CA ALA A 122 -2.52 -15.70 -3.18
C ALA A 122 -1.64 -16.42 -4.22
N VAL A 123 -0.78 -17.33 -3.78
CA VAL A 123 0.04 -18.11 -4.70
C VAL A 123 -0.67 -19.42 -5.00
N MET A 124 -1.04 -19.63 -6.26
CA MET A 124 -1.87 -20.75 -6.68
C MET A 124 -1.25 -21.53 -7.84
N GLU A 125 -1.39 -22.85 -7.79
CA GLU A 125 -1.10 -23.76 -8.90
C GLU A 125 -2.37 -24.57 -9.22
N GLY A 126 -3.07 -24.17 -10.28
CA GLY A 126 -4.44 -24.64 -10.53
C GLY A 126 -5.38 -24.13 -9.44
N ASN A 127 -6.16 -25.03 -8.83
CA ASN A 127 -7.08 -24.70 -7.72
C ASN A 127 -6.44 -24.81 -6.34
N VAL A 128 -5.14 -25.12 -6.26
CA VAL A 128 -4.45 -25.33 -4.97
C VAL A 128 -3.72 -24.06 -4.56
N ILE A 129 -4.03 -23.55 -3.37
CA ILE A 129 -3.25 -22.47 -2.74
C ILE A 129 -1.99 -23.09 -2.13
N LEU A 130 -0.84 -22.56 -2.55
CA LEU A 130 0.48 -22.98 -2.08
C LEU A 130 1.07 -22.05 -1.02
N GLY A 131 0.54 -20.83 -0.93
CA GLY A 131 1.08 -19.79 -0.07
C GLY A 131 0.52 -18.43 -0.42
N MET A 132 1.22 -17.41 0.05
CA MET A 132 0.88 -16.01 -0.17
C MET A 132 2.15 -15.18 -0.25
N ILE A 133 2.13 -14.19 -1.12
CA ILE A 133 3.20 -13.20 -1.24
C ILE A 133 2.64 -11.82 -0.97
N THR A 134 3.35 -11.04 -0.17
CA THR A 134 3.03 -9.65 0.19
C THR A 134 4.08 -8.70 -0.33
N ASP A 135 3.75 -7.42 -0.43
CA ASP A 135 4.73 -6.36 -0.72
C ASP A 135 5.90 -6.36 0.28
N ARG A 136 5.64 -6.68 1.55
CA ARG A 136 6.68 -6.85 2.58
C ARG A 136 7.60 -8.03 2.30
N ASP A 137 7.08 -9.15 1.83
CA ASP A 137 7.91 -10.30 1.44
C ASP A 137 8.85 -9.89 0.31
N ILE A 138 8.33 -9.17 -0.70
CA ILE A 138 9.13 -8.64 -1.82
C ILE A 138 10.22 -7.67 -1.32
N LEU A 139 9.89 -6.75 -0.44
CA LEU A 139 10.84 -5.78 0.12
C LEU A 139 11.90 -6.43 1.03
N SER A 140 11.63 -7.61 1.57
CA SER A 140 12.55 -8.29 2.51
C SER A 140 13.69 -9.05 1.83
N ILE A 141 13.63 -9.20 0.49
CA ILE A 141 14.57 -10.01 -0.30
C ILE A 141 15.98 -9.41 -0.38
N SER A 142 16.14 -8.10 -0.13
CA SER A 142 17.47 -7.47 0.02
C SER A 142 17.48 -6.44 1.15
N PRO A 143 17.90 -6.82 2.37
CA PRO A 143 17.90 -5.93 3.54
C PRO A 143 18.70 -4.63 3.31
N GLY A 144 19.77 -4.71 2.50
CA GLY A 144 20.61 -3.56 2.17
C GLY A 144 19.93 -2.58 1.21
N LEU A 145 19.27 -3.09 0.16
CA LEU A 145 18.57 -2.23 -0.80
C LEU A 145 17.28 -1.67 -0.22
N ASN A 146 16.53 -2.40 0.60
CA ASN A 146 15.30 -1.89 1.22
C ASN A 146 15.57 -0.66 2.10
N THR A 147 16.58 -0.72 2.98
CA THR A 147 16.99 0.42 3.82
C THR A 147 17.40 1.62 2.97
N ILE A 148 18.19 1.37 1.92
CA ILE A 148 18.63 2.41 0.99
C ILE A 148 17.45 2.99 0.22
N LEU A 149 16.52 2.16 -0.28
CA LEU A 149 15.36 2.57 -1.06
C LEU A 149 14.37 3.36 -0.21
N VAL A 150 14.10 2.95 1.03
CA VAL A 150 13.27 3.74 1.97
C VAL A 150 13.91 5.11 2.19
N ASN A 151 15.20 5.17 2.51
CA ASN A 151 15.90 6.44 2.70
C ASN A 151 15.95 7.27 1.41
N LEU A 152 16.11 6.66 0.23
CA LEU A 152 16.08 7.34 -1.07
C LEU A 152 14.68 7.84 -1.41
N ILE A 153 13.62 7.09 -1.07
CA ILE A 153 12.23 7.52 -1.22
C ILE A 153 11.96 8.71 -0.28
N GLU A 154 12.47 8.69 0.95
CA GLU A 154 12.40 9.83 1.87
C GLU A 154 13.17 11.05 1.34
N MET A 155 14.42 10.86 0.89
CA MET A 155 15.23 11.93 0.28
C MET A 155 14.65 12.46 -1.05
N ASN A 156 13.88 11.66 -1.79
CA ASN A 156 13.20 12.09 -3.01
C ASN A 156 11.76 12.57 -2.77
N ARG A 157 11.13 12.23 -1.63
CA ARG A 157 9.91 12.90 -1.17
C ARG A 157 10.18 14.38 -0.87
N GLU A 158 11.39 14.73 -0.46
CA GLU A 158 11.82 16.13 -0.37
C GLU A 158 11.98 16.81 -1.74
N ARG A 159 11.99 16.08 -2.87
CA ARG A 159 12.10 16.65 -4.22
C ARG A 159 10.78 16.86 -4.95
N ASP A 160 9.67 16.31 -4.46
CA ASP A 160 8.33 16.71 -4.91
C ASP A 160 7.87 18.05 -4.29
N PHE A 161 8.76 18.75 -3.56
CA PHE A 161 8.51 20.04 -2.91
C PHE A 161 9.13 21.26 -3.61
N LEU A 162 9.50 21.16 -4.89
CA LEU A 162 10.10 22.27 -5.64
C LEU A 162 9.36 22.56 -6.96
N GLN A 163 8.07 22.84 -6.88
CA GLN A 163 7.43 23.99 -7.55
C GLN A 163 5.92 24.00 -7.28
N GLU A 164 5.53 24.59 -6.16
CA GLU A 164 4.59 25.70 -6.14
C GLU A 164 4.94 26.53 -4.90
N THR A 165 4.90 27.84 -5.06
CA THR A 165 5.27 28.92 -4.13
C THR A 165 4.91 28.65 -2.68
N ASP A 166 5.71 29.16 -1.72
CA ASP A 166 5.26 29.40 -0.35
C ASP A 166 3.92 30.12 -0.40
N VAL A 167 2.86 29.35 -0.26
CA VAL A 167 1.51 29.81 -0.01
C VAL A 167 1.17 29.10 1.26
N GLU A 168 1.57 29.69 2.39
CA GLU A 168 1.11 29.26 3.69
C GLU A 168 -0.40 29.50 3.74
N ARG A 169 -1.18 28.53 3.25
CA ARG A 169 -2.60 28.50 3.49
C ARG A 169 -2.79 28.39 4.98
N GLY A 170 -3.29 29.45 5.59
CA GLY A 170 -3.50 29.52 7.01
C GLY A 170 -4.80 30.20 7.35
N ILE A 171 -5.19 30.05 8.61
CA ILE A 171 -6.39 30.68 9.13
C ILE A 171 -6.00 32.07 9.65
N CYS A 172 -6.59 33.11 9.07
CA CYS A 172 -6.47 34.46 9.62
C CYS A 172 -6.99 34.45 11.06
N GLN A 173 -6.16 34.80 12.04
CA GLN A 173 -6.53 34.71 13.45
C GLN A 173 -7.55 35.78 13.88
N ARG A 174 -7.85 36.74 13.01
CA ARG A 174 -8.86 37.78 13.27
C ARG A 174 -10.25 37.37 12.77
N CYS A 175 -10.39 36.97 11.51
CA CYS A 175 -11.69 36.63 10.91
C CYS A 175 -11.97 35.13 10.80
N GLY A 176 -10.96 34.28 10.98
CA GLY A 176 -11.08 32.82 10.87
C GLY A 176 -11.15 32.31 9.43
N ALA A 177 -10.97 33.17 8.42
CA ALA A 177 -10.96 32.76 7.02
C ALA A 177 -9.67 31.99 6.70
N LEU A 178 -9.82 30.87 6.00
CA LEU A 178 -8.70 30.18 5.38
C LEU A 178 -8.28 30.97 4.14
N THR A 179 -7.05 31.45 4.12
CA THR A 179 -6.51 32.26 3.03
C THR A 179 -5.09 31.83 2.69
N ASP A 180 -4.75 32.08 1.44
CA ASP A 180 -3.47 31.80 0.81
C ASP A 180 -2.52 33.01 0.93
N ASN A 181 -3.03 34.15 1.45
CA ASN A 181 -2.31 35.40 1.60
C ASN A 181 -2.40 35.89 3.06
N LEU A 182 -1.46 35.43 3.91
CA LEU A 182 -1.31 35.86 5.29
C LEU A 182 -0.03 36.66 5.47
N THR A 183 -0.11 37.70 6.29
CA THR A 183 1.06 38.46 6.72
C THR A 183 1.03 38.57 8.24
N GLU A 184 2.21 38.42 8.85
CA GLU A 184 2.36 38.54 10.30
C GLU A 184 2.37 40.02 10.71
N VAL A 185 1.36 40.43 11.47
CA VAL A 185 1.26 41.77 12.06
C VAL A 185 1.28 41.62 13.57
N ASP A 186 2.31 42.19 14.21
CA ASP A 186 2.52 42.10 15.66
C ASP A 186 2.50 40.66 16.23
N GLY A 187 3.00 39.70 15.45
CA GLY A 187 3.03 38.29 15.84
C GLY A 187 1.73 37.52 15.54
N VAL A 188 0.75 38.17 14.91
CA VAL A 188 -0.55 37.57 14.58
C VAL A 188 -0.68 37.45 13.05
N PRO A 189 -0.95 36.24 12.52
CA PRO A 189 -1.16 36.06 11.09
C PRO A 189 -2.55 36.59 10.67
N MET A 190 -2.55 37.57 9.76
CA MET A 190 -3.75 38.27 9.32
C MET A 190 -3.85 38.30 7.79
N CYS A 191 -5.08 38.19 7.27
CA CYS A 191 -5.35 38.37 5.84
C CYS A 191 -5.33 39.84 5.45
N GLU A 192 -5.13 40.12 4.16
CA GLU A 192 -5.08 41.47 3.58
C GLU A 192 -6.25 42.37 4.03
N ASP A 193 -7.49 41.90 3.85
CA ASP A 193 -8.70 42.64 4.28
C ASP A 193 -8.65 43.02 5.78
N CYS A 194 -8.21 42.10 6.62
CA CYS A 194 -8.15 42.31 8.07
C CYS A 194 -7.04 43.27 8.47
N ARG A 195 -5.96 43.36 7.69
CA ARG A 195 -4.83 44.27 7.92
C ARG A 195 -5.18 45.70 7.52
N GLU A 196 -5.82 45.88 6.37
CA GLU A 196 -6.26 47.20 5.90
C GLU A 196 -7.27 47.83 6.87
N GLU A 197 -8.19 47.05 7.42
CA GLU A 197 -9.13 47.51 8.44
C GLU A 197 -8.46 47.98 9.74
N GLU A 198 -7.32 47.41 10.11
CA GLU A 198 -6.52 47.82 11.27
C GLU A 198 -5.51 48.94 10.92
N GLY A 199 -5.49 49.40 9.67
CA GLY A 199 -4.64 50.49 9.20
C GLY A 199 -3.21 50.08 8.85
N TYR A 200 -2.93 48.79 8.66
CA TYR A 200 -1.65 48.28 8.18
C TYR A 200 -1.71 48.09 6.66
N TYR A 201 -1.04 48.98 5.93
CA TYR A 201 -0.91 48.93 4.46
C TYR A 201 0.48 48.40 4.10
N ASP A 202 0.56 47.55 3.06
CA ASP A 202 1.84 47.08 2.50
C ASP A 202 2.63 48.20 1.80
#